data_AF-H2XY10-F1
#
_entry.id   AF-H2XY10-F1
#
_cell.length_a   1.000
_cell.length_b   1.000
_cell.length_c   1.000
_cell.angle_alpha   90.00
_cell.angle_beta   90.00
_cell.angle_gamma   90.00
#
_symmetry.space_group_name_H-M   'P 1'
#
loop_
_entity.id
_entity.type
_entity.pdbx_description
1 polymer ?
#
loop_
_entity_poly.entity_id
_entity_poly.type
_entity_poly.pdbx_seq_one_letter_code
_entity_poly.pdbx_strand_id
1 'polypeptide(L)'
;MATAELASLVSRLETVVKKLESNTGGSGDAQQQQVTAKFIEAYDEFVTEYVDPYLAASAVLGAGDMADQQAKLFKEICGEMKKFLLIVSKYGPPANDSVIMALAKNMSTKMGAMNDLKSKLSRKSDQKNHMLAACEGVSVFGWIGYPKAPKKFVKESKESVKFYTNKVLTETKTGDKATEHKNWVNAFVNVFDGLHDYIHEYHTTGPSWNASGSPATETSTADAAPAAVPPPPAGGPPPPPPPPAPSALAATPAAAPAPSAMAQVLNDLNKGTAITSGLKKVTNDMKTHKNPDLRKHHAPVPYKASNSGYKPVTKAKPAAAKKPPVLRLEGKKWVVENQENAADLKIENVEMFHTVYVYRCNNSVLTINEKVNSIVLDSCKKVGLVFTSVVSGVEVINCQSVKVQCQGQMPTVSIDKTDGCIVYLSNECLNCEIVTAKSSEMNISVPREDGDFDEFPIVEQFRTIWNPDKKTFITTGTESI
;
A
#
# COMPACT_ATOMS: atom_id res chain seq x y z
N MET A 1 5.38 -14.54 46.07
CA MET A 1 4.53 -13.88 45.06
C MET A 1 3.61 -12.94 45.80
N ALA A 2 3.66 -11.65 45.45
CA ALA A 2 3.04 -10.58 46.24
C ALA A 2 1.53 -10.58 46.05
N THR A 3 0.79 -10.28 47.11
CA THR A 3 -0.69 -10.21 47.17
C THR A 3 -1.31 -9.33 46.07
N ALA A 4 -0.56 -8.37 45.53
CA ALA A 4 -0.98 -7.52 44.41
C ALA A 4 -1.11 -8.28 43.06
N GLU A 5 -0.27 -9.28 42.80
CA GLU A 5 -0.35 -10.10 41.58
C GLU A 5 -1.58 -11.02 41.62
N LEU A 6 -1.95 -11.51 42.80
CA LEU A 6 -3.13 -12.36 42.98
C LEU A 6 -4.43 -11.57 42.75
N ALA A 7 -4.51 -10.34 43.25
CA ALA A 7 -5.66 -9.46 43.04
C ALA A 7 -5.86 -9.10 41.56
N SER A 8 -4.76 -8.85 40.83
CA SER A 8 -4.80 -8.63 39.39
C SER A 8 -5.30 -9.88 38.64
N LEU A 9 -4.89 -11.07 39.06
CA LEU A 9 -5.31 -12.33 38.43
C LEU A 9 -6.80 -12.63 38.69
N VAL A 10 -7.30 -12.36 39.89
CA VAL A 10 -8.72 -12.53 40.26
C VAL A 10 -9.60 -11.56 39.48
N SER A 11 -9.22 -10.29 39.36
CA SER A 11 -9.96 -9.30 38.56
C SER A 11 -10.05 -9.71 37.08
N ARG A 12 -8.97 -10.28 36.52
CA ARG A 12 -8.95 -10.82 35.14
C ARG A 12 -9.87 -12.04 34.99
N LEU A 13 -9.90 -12.94 35.98
CA LEU A 13 -10.78 -14.11 35.98
C LEU A 13 -12.25 -13.72 36.08
N GLU A 14 -12.61 -12.78 36.95
CA GLU A 14 -13.97 -12.26 37.08
C GLU A 14 -14.46 -11.59 35.79
N THR A 15 -13.56 -10.91 35.08
CA THR A 15 -13.85 -10.31 33.77
C THR A 15 -14.12 -11.37 32.70
N VAL A 16 -13.40 -12.49 32.71
CA VAL A 16 -13.60 -13.61 31.79
C VAL A 16 -14.90 -14.37 32.08
N VAL A 17 -15.24 -14.55 33.37
CA VAL A 17 -16.51 -15.18 33.79
C VAL A 17 -17.71 -14.34 33.34
N LYS A 18 -17.69 -13.02 33.54
CA LYS A 18 -18.74 -12.12 33.03
C LYS A 18 -18.89 -12.17 31.50
N LYS A 19 -17.79 -12.33 30.75
CA LYS A 19 -17.83 -12.49 29.29
C LYS A 19 -18.50 -13.81 28.88
N LEU A 20 -18.21 -14.90 29.58
CA LEU A 20 -18.81 -16.23 29.34
C LEU A 20 -20.32 -16.24 29.64
N GLU A 21 -20.75 -15.59 30.71
CA GLU A 21 -22.17 -15.49 31.10
C GLU A 21 -22.99 -14.61 30.12
N SER A 22 -22.36 -13.61 29.48
CA SER A 22 -23.03 -12.76 28.48
C SER A 22 -23.30 -13.43 27.13
N ASN A 23 -22.76 -14.64 26.90
CA ASN A 23 -22.84 -15.35 25.62
C ASN A 23 -24.03 -16.32 25.51
N THR A 24 -24.84 -16.46 26.57
CA THR A 24 -26.00 -17.36 26.61
C THR A 24 -27.31 -16.57 26.67
N GLY A 25 -27.84 -16.19 25.50
CA GLY A 25 -29.25 -15.82 25.33
C GLY A 25 -29.51 -14.36 24.93
N GLY A 26 -29.55 -14.09 23.63
CA GLY A 26 -30.05 -12.83 23.10
C GLY A 26 -30.25 -12.88 21.59
N SER A 27 -31.38 -12.38 21.10
CA SER A 27 -31.70 -12.19 19.68
C SER A 27 -30.55 -11.47 18.96
N GLY A 28 -30.18 -11.94 17.76
CA GLY A 28 -28.94 -11.54 17.06
C GLY A 28 -28.70 -10.04 16.93
N ASP A 29 -29.75 -9.23 16.84
CA ASP A 29 -29.65 -7.76 16.77
C ASP A 29 -29.18 -7.12 18.09
N ALA A 30 -29.66 -7.62 19.24
CA ALA A 30 -29.25 -7.12 20.56
C ALA A 30 -27.81 -7.52 20.89
N GLN A 31 -27.40 -8.73 20.51
CA GLN A 31 -26.05 -9.23 20.75
C GLN A 31 -25.03 -8.51 19.84
N GLN A 32 -25.37 -8.24 18.58
CA GLN A 32 -24.51 -7.50 17.66
C GLN A 32 -24.35 -6.03 18.04
N GLN A 33 -25.44 -5.37 18.48
CA GLN A 33 -25.38 -3.99 18.97
C GLN A 33 -24.56 -3.87 20.27
N GLN A 34 -24.61 -4.89 21.14
CA GLN A 34 -23.79 -4.96 22.35
C GLN A 34 -22.30 -5.15 22.05
N VAL A 35 -21.92 -6.03 21.12
CA VAL A 35 -20.52 -6.21 20.69
C VAL A 35 -19.97 -4.92 20.07
N THR A 36 -20.83 -4.22 19.34
CA THR A 36 -20.51 -2.99 18.64
C THR A 36 -20.24 -1.81 19.58
N ALA A 37 -21.01 -1.69 20.67
CA ALA A 37 -20.74 -0.72 21.73
C ALA A 37 -19.44 -1.04 22.50
N LYS A 38 -19.19 -2.33 22.77
CA LYS A 38 -18.02 -2.78 23.54
C LYS A 38 -16.67 -2.46 22.89
N PHE A 39 -16.55 -2.55 21.56
CA PHE A 39 -15.26 -2.21 20.92
C PHE A 39 -14.97 -0.70 20.95
N ILE A 40 -15.99 0.15 21.00
CA ILE A 40 -15.77 1.60 21.15
C ILE A 40 -15.24 1.93 22.54
N GLU A 41 -15.83 1.34 23.57
CA GLU A 41 -15.38 1.49 24.96
C GLU A 41 -13.94 0.94 25.14
N ALA A 42 -13.67 -0.25 24.60
CA ALA A 42 -12.33 -0.83 24.63
C ALA A 42 -11.30 0.00 23.86
N TYR A 43 -11.70 0.71 22.80
CA TYR A 43 -10.82 1.63 22.10
C TYR A 43 -10.49 2.87 22.96
N ASP A 44 -11.46 3.38 23.72
CA ASP A 44 -11.21 4.46 24.69
C ASP A 44 -10.25 4.01 25.79
N GLU A 45 -10.44 2.80 26.32
CA GLU A 45 -9.52 2.18 27.28
C GLU A 45 -8.11 2.03 26.69
N PHE A 46 -7.98 1.52 25.46
CA PHE A 46 -6.70 1.45 24.76
C PHE A 46 -6.02 2.83 24.67
N VAL A 47 -6.78 3.85 24.30
CA VAL A 47 -6.27 5.21 24.17
C VAL A 47 -5.80 5.75 25.54
N THR A 48 -6.55 5.49 26.62
CA THR A 48 -6.19 5.92 27.97
C THR A 48 -5.02 5.14 28.57
N GLU A 49 -4.96 3.84 28.34
CA GLU A 49 -3.94 2.97 28.94
C GLU A 49 -2.60 3.05 28.20
N TYR A 50 -2.61 3.26 26.87
CA TYR A 50 -1.38 3.19 26.07
C TYR A 50 -0.99 4.51 25.40
N VAL A 51 -1.95 5.26 24.86
CA VAL A 51 -1.65 6.49 24.11
C VAL A 51 -1.42 7.69 25.05
N ASP A 52 -2.18 7.80 26.14
CA ASP A 52 -2.01 8.88 27.11
C ASP A 52 -0.67 8.84 27.85
N PRO A 53 -0.14 7.68 28.28
CA PRO A 53 1.22 7.61 28.83
C PRO A 53 2.30 7.99 27.82
N TYR A 54 2.12 7.66 26.53
CA TYR A 54 3.03 8.11 25.48
C TYR A 54 3.00 9.64 25.31
N LEU A 55 1.81 10.24 25.33
CA LEU A 55 1.65 11.70 25.29
C LEU A 55 2.34 12.37 26.50
N ALA A 56 2.10 11.85 27.70
CA ALA A 56 2.72 12.35 28.92
C ALA A 56 4.25 12.22 28.89
N ALA A 57 4.78 11.07 28.47
CA ALA A 57 6.22 10.85 28.36
C ALA A 57 6.87 11.80 27.32
N SER A 58 6.15 12.10 26.24
CA SER A 58 6.62 13.03 25.20
C SER A 58 6.71 14.46 25.72
N ALA A 59 5.74 14.91 26.51
CA ALA A 59 5.77 16.22 27.15
C ALA A 59 6.90 16.35 28.19
N VAL A 60 7.27 15.26 28.88
CA VAL A 60 8.39 15.24 29.84
C VAL A 60 9.75 15.38 29.14
N LEU A 61 9.91 14.81 27.94
CA LEU A 61 11.14 15.00 27.14
C LEU A 61 11.36 16.48 26.80
N GLY A 62 10.27 17.18 26.53
CA GLY A 62 10.17 18.63 26.59
C GLY A 62 8.83 19.08 26.02
N ALA A 63 8.23 20.07 26.68
CA ALA A 63 6.95 20.63 26.25
C ALA A 63 7.15 21.62 25.10
N GLY A 64 6.45 21.37 23.99
CA GLY A 64 6.49 22.22 22.79
C GLY A 64 7.56 21.82 21.77
N ASP A 65 8.45 20.88 22.10
CA ASP A 65 9.42 20.30 21.18
C ASP A 65 8.82 19.17 20.33
N MET A 66 9.63 18.63 19.42
CA MET A 66 9.14 17.84 18.30
C MET A 66 8.47 16.54 18.74
N ALA A 67 8.99 15.89 19.79
CA ALA A 67 8.38 14.68 20.35
C ALA A 67 6.98 14.97 20.93
N ASP A 68 6.80 16.06 21.68
CA ASP A 68 5.51 16.48 22.22
C ASP A 68 4.51 16.87 21.11
N GLN A 69 4.95 17.63 20.11
CA GLN A 69 4.11 17.99 18.95
C GLN A 69 3.62 16.74 18.19
N GLN A 70 4.48 15.73 18.02
CA GLN A 70 4.11 14.48 17.37
C GLN A 70 3.13 13.68 18.20
N ALA A 71 3.34 13.58 19.51
CA ALA A 71 2.45 12.82 20.37
C ALA A 71 1.05 13.45 20.42
N LYS A 72 0.96 14.78 20.43
CA LYS A 72 -0.32 15.50 20.31
C LYS A 72 -1.02 15.16 19.00
N LEU A 73 -0.31 15.23 17.87
CA LEU A 73 -0.88 14.89 16.57
C LEU A 73 -1.26 13.40 16.49
N PHE A 74 -0.48 12.50 17.10
CA PHE A 74 -0.81 11.08 17.20
C PHE A 74 -2.13 10.87 17.96
N LYS A 75 -2.32 11.58 19.09
CA LYS A 75 -3.57 11.56 19.85
C LYS A 75 -4.75 12.10 19.03
N GLU A 76 -4.55 13.15 18.22
CA GLU A 76 -5.58 13.63 17.30
C GLU A 76 -5.96 12.57 16.25
N ILE A 77 -4.98 11.83 15.72
CA ILE A 77 -5.22 10.72 14.77
C ILE A 77 -6.01 9.60 15.46
N CYS A 78 -5.71 9.27 16.72
CA CYS A 78 -6.53 8.34 17.51
C CYS A 78 -7.99 8.81 17.60
N GLY A 79 -8.22 10.11 17.73
CA GLY A 79 -9.56 10.71 17.72
C GLY A 79 -10.29 10.54 16.38
N GLU A 80 -9.60 10.71 15.26
CA GLU A 80 -10.18 10.44 13.93
C GLU A 80 -10.47 8.95 13.71
N MET A 81 -9.59 8.07 14.20
CA MET A 81 -9.84 6.62 14.19
C MET A 81 -11.08 6.26 15.03
N LYS A 82 -11.27 6.89 16.20
CA LYS A 82 -12.50 6.70 16.99
C LYS A 82 -13.75 7.09 16.20
N LYS A 83 -13.72 8.23 15.50
CA LYS A 83 -14.83 8.66 14.64
C LYS A 83 -15.11 7.64 13.53
N PHE A 84 -14.07 7.10 12.91
CA PHE A 84 -14.20 6.02 11.94
C PHE A 84 -14.83 4.76 12.56
N LEU A 85 -14.35 4.32 13.73
CA LEU A 85 -14.90 3.18 14.44
C LEU A 85 -16.37 3.38 14.85
N LEU A 86 -16.78 4.61 15.20
CA LEU A 86 -18.19 4.96 15.43
C LEU A 86 -19.04 4.81 14.16
N ILE A 87 -18.48 5.06 12.97
CA ILE A 87 -19.17 4.79 11.70
C ILE A 87 -19.27 3.28 11.49
N VAL A 88 -18.17 2.54 11.68
CA VAL A 88 -18.15 1.07 11.63
C VAL A 88 -19.21 0.45 12.57
N SER A 89 -19.44 1.09 13.72
CA SER A 89 -20.45 0.65 14.70
C SER A 89 -21.91 0.85 14.26
N LYS A 90 -22.15 1.75 13.31
CA LYS A 90 -23.50 2.17 12.91
C LYS A 90 -23.94 1.59 11.58
N TYR A 91 -22.99 1.44 10.66
CA TYR A 91 -23.25 1.11 9.27
C TYR A 91 -22.76 -0.30 8.93
N GLY A 92 -23.37 -0.88 7.91
CA GLY A 92 -22.90 -2.10 7.27
C GLY A 92 -21.67 -1.85 6.39
N PRO A 93 -21.01 -2.94 5.96
CA PRO A 93 -19.80 -2.83 5.14
C PRO A 93 -20.08 -2.00 3.87
N PRO A 94 -19.14 -1.15 3.45
CA PRO A 94 -19.32 -0.35 2.24
C PRO A 94 -19.30 -1.21 0.99
N ALA A 95 -19.81 -0.66 -0.12
CA ALA A 95 -19.84 -1.35 -1.40
C ALA A 95 -18.46 -1.65 -1.99
N ASN A 96 -17.44 -0.87 -1.62
CA ASN A 96 -16.06 -1.03 -2.08
C ASN A 96 -15.07 -0.34 -1.12
N ASP A 97 -13.78 -0.67 -1.26
CA ASP A 97 -12.72 -0.17 -0.40
C ASP A 97 -12.45 1.35 -0.54
N SER A 98 -12.84 1.97 -1.66
CA SER A 98 -12.64 3.42 -1.84
C SER A 98 -13.47 4.25 -0.85
N VAL A 99 -14.63 3.74 -0.41
CA VAL A 99 -15.43 4.38 0.64
C VAL A 99 -14.71 4.34 1.98
N ILE A 100 -14.00 3.26 2.32
CA ILE A 100 -13.19 3.19 3.54
C ILE A 100 -12.13 4.29 3.53
N MET A 101 -11.46 4.49 2.40
CA MET A 101 -10.46 5.54 2.23
C MET A 101 -11.06 6.95 2.31
N ALA A 102 -12.27 7.15 1.78
CA ALA A 102 -12.99 8.41 1.88
C ALA A 102 -13.37 8.73 3.34
N LEU A 103 -13.88 7.74 4.08
CA LEU A 103 -14.23 7.87 5.50
C LEU A 103 -13.00 8.10 6.39
N ALA A 104 -11.85 7.54 6.01
CA ALA A 104 -10.57 7.71 6.70
C ALA A 104 -9.79 8.97 6.27
N LYS A 105 -10.31 9.79 5.36
CA LYS A 105 -9.55 10.90 4.74
C LYS A 105 -8.98 11.90 5.75
N ASN A 106 -9.73 12.26 6.80
CA ASN A 106 -9.25 13.19 7.82
C ASN A 106 -8.10 12.60 8.62
N MET A 107 -8.19 11.30 8.93
CA MET A 107 -7.11 10.54 9.57
C MET A 107 -5.85 10.54 8.70
N SER A 108 -5.98 10.17 7.41
CA SER A 108 -4.87 10.18 6.44
C SER A 108 -4.25 11.56 6.27
N THR A 109 -5.05 12.62 6.31
CA THR A 109 -4.57 14.02 6.25
C THR A 109 -3.69 14.35 7.45
N LYS A 110 -4.12 13.98 8.67
CA LYS A 110 -3.33 14.19 9.89
C LYS A 110 -2.07 13.33 9.94
N MET A 111 -2.14 12.10 9.43
CA MET A 111 -0.94 11.25 9.23
C MET A 111 0.07 11.93 8.29
N GLY A 112 -0.40 12.58 7.22
CA GLY A 112 0.43 13.40 6.33
C GLY A 112 1.10 14.56 7.05
N ALA A 113 0.35 15.30 7.88
CA ALA A 113 0.89 16.41 8.67
C ALA A 113 2.01 15.96 9.65
N MET A 114 1.96 14.72 10.15
CA MET A 114 3.02 14.17 10.99
C MET A 114 4.32 13.95 10.21
N ASN A 115 4.21 13.53 8.95
CA ASN A 115 5.34 13.42 8.04
C ASN A 115 5.91 14.79 7.66
N ASP A 116 5.08 15.82 7.55
CA ASP A 116 5.54 17.18 7.27
C ASP A 116 6.39 17.77 8.41
N LEU A 117 6.19 17.35 9.66
CA LEU A 117 7.04 17.75 10.80
C LEU A 117 8.50 17.33 10.59
N LYS A 118 8.76 16.27 9.81
CA LYS A 118 10.12 15.85 9.45
C LYS A 118 10.89 16.93 8.68
N SER A 119 10.20 17.76 7.89
CA SER A 119 10.81 18.87 7.15
C SER A 119 11.30 20.00 8.07
N LYS A 120 10.70 20.13 9.25
CA LYS A 120 11.04 21.13 10.28
C LYS A 120 12.11 20.64 11.26
N LEU A 121 12.52 19.37 11.15
CA LEU A 121 13.53 18.78 12.01
C LEU A 121 14.92 19.33 11.67
N SER A 122 15.54 20.02 12.63
CA SER A 122 16.95 20.43 12.50
C SER A 122 17.86 19.21 12.39
N ARG A 123 18.85 19.27 11.48
CA ARG A 123 19.86 18.21 11.33
C ARG A 123 20.68 17.96 12.61
N LYS A 124 20.67 18.90 13.56
CA LYS A 124 21.39 18.84 14.84
C LYS A 124 20.48 18.47 16.04
N SER A 125 19.21 18.14 15.81
CA SER A 125 18.31 17.79 16.90
C SER A 125 18.65 16.43 17.50
N ASP A 126 18.75 16.39 18.82
CA ASP A 126 18.83 15.21 19.70
C ASP A 126 17.55 14.34 19.65
N GLN A 127 16.42 14.92 19.24
CA GLN A 127 15.15 14.22 19.07
C GLN A 127 14.94 13.63 17.67
N LYS A 128 15.99 13.57 16.83
CA LYS A 128 15.86 13.06 15.46
C LYS A 128 15.30 11.63 15.39
N ASN A 129 15.81 10.70 16.21
CA ASN A 129 15.32 9.33 16.18
C ASN A 129 13.94 9.17 16.84
N HIS A 130 13.56 10.06 17.76
CA HIS A 130 12.19 10.13 18.28
C HIS A 130 11.22 10.50 17.16
N MET A 131 11.59 11.51 16.36
CA MET A 131 10.83 11.91 15.18
C MET A 131 10.69 10.74 14.21
N LEU A 132 11.80 10.13 13.80
CA LEU A 132 11.74 9.04 12.83
C LEU A 132 10.90 7.86 13.32
N ALA A 133 10.97 7.54 14.62
CA ALA A 133 10.11 6.52 15.23
C ALA A 133 8.62 6.88 15.13
N ALA A 134 8.24 8.12 15.48
CA ALA A 134 6.84 8.57 15.41
C ALA A 134 6.31 8.62 13.97
N CYS A 135 7.11 9.13 13.02
CA CYS A 135 6.81 9.14 11.58
C CYS A 135 6.55 7.72 11.04
N GLU A 136 7.42 6.78 11.38
CA GLU A 136 7.26 5.38 10.97
C GLU A 136 6.02 4.77 11.62
N GLY A 137 5.85 5.02 12.92
CA GLY A 137 4.77 4.47 13.72
C GLY A 137 3.38 4.95 13.35
N VAL A 138 3.24 6.17 12.80
CA VAL A 138 1.93 6.70 12.40
C VAL A 138 1.27 5.85 11.31
N SER A 139 2.04 5.10 10.52
CA SER A 139 1.51 4.20 9.49
C SER A 139 0.61 3.08 10.06
N VAL A 140 0.71 2.79 11.37
CA VAL A 140 -0.04 1.71 12.02
C VAL A 140 -1.56 1.89 11.95
N PHE A 141 -2.05 3.13 11.83
CA PHE A 141 -3.48 3.40 11.62
C PHE A 141 -4.01 2.88 10.27
N GLY A 142 -3.12 2.51 9.35
CA GLY A 142 -3.47 1.88 8.08
C GLY A 142 -4.05 0.47 8.20
N TRP A 143 -4.05 -0.14 9.40
CA TRP A 143 -4.57 -1.50 9.63
C TRP A 143 -6.00 -1.72 9.12
N ILE A 144 -6.81 -0.66 9.08
CA ILE A 144 -8.20 -0.67 8.57
C ILE A 144 -8.31 -1.11 7.11
N GLY A 145 -7.23 -1.00 6.32
CA GLY A 145 -7.15 -1.46 4.93
C GLY A 145 -6.63 -2.88 4.76
N TYR A 146 -6.38 -3.63 5.84
CA TYR A 146 -5.76 -4.98 5.79
C TYR A 146 -6.68 -6.07 6.39
N PRO A 147 -7.86 -6.33 5.81
CA PRO A 147 -8.88 -7.21 6.38
C PRO A 147 -8.44 -8.67 6.57
N LYS A 148 -7.37 -9.13 5.89
CA LYS A 148 -6.88 -10.51 6.05
C LYS A 148 -5.86 -10.69 7.16
N ALA A 149 -5.22 -9.61 7.63
CA ALA A 149 -4.11 -9.72 8.58
C ALA A 149 -3.80 -8.42 9.37
N PRO A 150 -4.79 -7.77 9.99
CA PRO A 150 -4.59 -6.47 10.65
C PRO A 150 -3.63 -6.57 11.86
N LYS A 151 -3.71 -7.65 12.64
CA LYS A 151 -2.76 -7.93 13.73
C LYS A 151 -1.32 -8.05 13.26
N LYS A 152 -1.12 -8.78 12.16
CA LYS A 152 0.20 -9.01 11.58
C LYS A 152 0.80 -7.69 11.11
N PHE A 153 -0.02 -6.84 10.49
CA PHE A 153 0.37 -5.49 10.10
C PHE A 153 0.86 -4.68 11.31
N VAL A 154 0.09 -4.63 12.41
CA VAL A 154 0.50 -3.91 13.64
C VAL A 154 1.81 -4.45 14.23
N LYS A 155 1.96 -5.79 14.26
CA LYS A 155 3.20 -6.43 14.73
C LYS A 155 4.40 -6.03 13.87
N GLU A 156 4.24 -6.01 12.55
CA GLU A 156 5.30 -5.60 11.61
C GLU A 156 5.63 -4.10 11.77
N SER A 157 4.62 -3.23 11.92
CA SER A 157 4.83 -1.81 12.23
C SER A 157 5.60 -1.59 13.53
N LYS A 158 5.32 -2.38 14.57
CA LYS A 158 6.05 -2.34 15.84
C LYS A 158 7.54 -2.63 15.64
N GLU A 159 7.87 -3.65 14.86
CA GLU A 159 9.27 -4.02 14.59
C GLU A 159 9.99 -2.94 13.77
N SER A 160 9.32 -2.31 12.80
CA SER A 160 9.87 -1.15 12.08
C SER A 160 10.18 0.03 13.00
N VAL A 161 9.28 0.34 13.94
CA VAL A 161 9.48 1.42 14.91
C VAL A 161 10.64 1.13 15.85
N LYS A 162 10.82 -0.14 16.26
CA LYS A 162 11.94 -0.57 17.13
C LYS A 162 13.31 -0.25 16.56
N PHE A 163 13.47 -0.21 15.23
CA PHE A 163 14.73 0.21 14.62
C PHE A 163 15.16 1.62 15.07
N TYR A 164 14.21 2.56 15.16
CA TYR A 164 14.48 3.92 15.57
C TYR A 164 14.50 4.08 17.09
N THR A 165 13.60 3.42 17.82
CA THR A 165 13.57 3.52 19.28
C THR A 165 14.79 2.87 19.94
N ASN A 166 15.36 1.80 19.36
CA ASN A 166 16.63 1.24 19.82
C ASN A 166 17.80 2.22 19.64
N LYS A 167 17.77 3.05 18.59
CA LYS A 167 18.76 4.13 18.41
C LYS A 167 18.60 5.21 19.46
N VAL A 168 17.36 5.59 19.79
CA VAL A 168 17.09 6.50 20.92
C VAL A 168 17.72 5.94 22.20
N LEU A 169 17.46 4.68 22.55
CA LEU A 169 18.04 4.04 23.74
C LEU A 169 19.58 4.04 23.73
N THR A 170 20.18 3.86 22.55
CA THR A 170 21.64 3.82 22.41
C THR A 170 22.26 5.20 22.56
N GLU A 171 21.68 6.21 21.90
CA GLU A 171 22.21 7.58 21.86
C GLU A 171 21.99 8.33 23.18
N THR A 172 20.94 7.98 23.93
CA THR A 172 20.56 8.68 25.17
C THR A 172 20.98 7.95 26.44
N LYS A 173 21.68 6.80 26.31
CA LYS A 173 22.02 5.88 27.41
C LYS A 173 22.75 6.53 28.59
N THR A 174 23.57 7.55 28.32
CA THR A 174 24.45 8.18 29.33
C THR A 174 24.17 9.68 29.51
N GLY A 175 23.01 10.18 29.05
CA GLY A 175 22.63 11.59 29.19
C GLY A 175 21.79 11.87 30.44
N ASP A 176 21.67 13.15 30.81
CA ASP A 176 20.91 13.60 31.99
C ASP A 176 19.41 13.22 31.94
N LYS A 177 18.86 12.95 30.74
CA LYS A 177 17.48 12.52 30.51
C LYS A 177 17.33 11.03 30.11
N ALA A 178 18.34 10.19 30.40
CA ALA A 178 18.37 8.80 29.95
C ALA A 178 17.12 7.99 30.38
N THR A 179 16.62 8.24 31.60
CA THR A 179 15.44 7.57 32.14
C THR A 179 14.17 8.01 31.40
N GLU A 180 14.03 9.29 31.13
CA GLU A 180 12.89 9.89 30.43
C GLU A 180 12.83 9.39 28.98
N HIS A 181 13.97 9.31 28.29
CA HIS A 181 14.05 8.73 26.95
C HIS A 181 13.67 7.24 26.94
N LYS A 182 14.12 6.47 27.94
CA LYS A 182 13.73 5.06 28.08
C LYS A 182 12.23 4.91 28.34
N ASN A 183 11.67 5.75 29.22
CA ASN A 183 10.23 5.76 29.53
C ASN A 183 9.40 6.10 28.28
N TRP A 184 9.84 7.09 27.51
CA TRP A 184 9.22 7.45 26.23
C TRP A 184 9.24 6.28 25.24
N VAL A 185 10.39 5.62 25.07
CA VAL A 185 10.52 4.45 24.18
C VAL A 185 9.57 3.34 24.59
N ASN A 186 9.53 3.01 25.88
CA ASN A 186 8.64 1.97 26.40
C ASN A 186 7.16 2.34 26.17
N ALA A 187 6.77 3.58 26.51
CA ALA A 187 5.40 4.04 26.33
C ALA A 187 4.99 4.00 24.85
N PHE A 188 5.84 4.49 23.94
CA PHE A 188 5.53 4.48 22.51
C PHE A 188 5.43 3.07 21.92
N VAL A 189 6.34 2.16 22.30
CA VAL A 189 6.31 0.77 21.83
C VAL A 189 5.09 0.02 22.36
N ASN A 190 4.66 0.30 23.60
CA ASN A 190 3.48 -0.33 24.20
C ASN A 190 2.17 0.07 23.51
N VAL A 191 2.10 1.22 22.83
CA VAL A 191 0.94 1.58 21.97
C VAL A 191 0.64 0.49 20.94
N PHE A 192 1.69 -0.14 20.39
CA PHE A 192 1.52 -1.20 19.39
C PHE A 192 1.02 -2.50 20.01
N ASP A 193 1.38 -2.79 21.27
CA ASP A 193 0.86 -3.95 22.00
C ASP A 193 -0.62 -3.77 22.32
N GLY A 194 -0.99 -2.62 22.90
CA GLY A 194 -2.39 -2.31 23.19
C GLY A 194 -3.26 -2.32 21.93
N LEU A 195 -2.77 -1.76 20.82
CA LEU A 195 -3.50 -1.77 19.55
C LEU A 195 -3.61 -3.19 18.95
N HIS A 196 -2.55 -4.00 19.05
CA HIS A 196 -2.56 -5.38 18.61
C HIS A 196 -3.62 -6.20 19.37
N ASP A 197 -3.69 -6.05 20.68
CA ASP A 197 -4.62 -6.79 21.54
C ASP A 197 -6.07 -6.31 21.33
N TYR A 198 -6.27 -5.00 21.20
CA TYR A 198 -7.56 -4.42 20.81
C TYR A 198 -8.07 -5.00 19.47
N ILE A 199 -7.23 -5.00 18.43
CA ILE A 199 -7.60 -5.57 17.12
C ILE A 199 -7.81 -7.08 17.22
N HIS A 200 -7.04 -7.77 18.06
CA HIS A 200 -7.23 -9.20 18.26
C HIS A 200 -8.61 -9.53 18.81
N GLU A 201 -9.07 -8.75 19.77
CA GLU A 201 -10.34 -9.02 20.42
C GLU A 201 -11.53 -8.59 19.56
N TYR A 202 -11.44 -7.45 18.88
CA TYR A 202 -12.61 -6.83 18.26
C TYR A 202 -12.61 -6.80 16.73
N HIS A 203 -11.46 -6.89 16.07
CA HIS A 203 -11.29 -6.61 14.63
C HIS A 203 -10.38 -7.62 13.91
N THR A 204 -10.59 -8.91 14.16
CA THR A 204 -9.71 -9.99 13.68
C THR A 204 -9.51 -10.02 12.17
N THR A 205 -10.53 -9.61 11.40
CA THR A 205 -10.54 -9.61 9.93
C THR A 205 -10.80 -8.21 9.35
N GLY A 206 -10.25 -7.18 10.00
CA GLY A 206 -10.47 -5.78 9.64
C GLY A 206 -11.61 -5.15 10.43
N PRO A 207 -12.04 -3.94 10.05
CA PRO A 207 -13.11 -3.23 10.75
C PRO A 207 -14.39 -4.06 10.84
N SER A 208 -14.93 -4.20 12.04
CA SER A 208 -16.07 -5.08 12.34
C SER A 208 -17.39 -4.32 12.14
N TRP A 209 -17.78 -4.16 10.88
CA TRP A 209 -18.99 -3.44 10.47
C TRP A 209 -20.27 -4.04 11.07
N ASN A 210 -21.25 -3.19 11.35
CA ASN A 210 -22.56 -3.63 11.82
C ASN A 210 -23.34 -4.30 10.67
N ALA A 211 -23.45 -5.63 10.68
CA ALA A 211 -24.09 -6.38 9.59
C ALA A 211 -25.58 -6.05 9.38
N SER A 212 -26.27 -5.59 10.43
CA SER A 212 -27.66 -5.11 10.35
C SER A 212 -27.78 -3.65 9.89
N GLY A 213 -26.67 -2.93 9.78
CA GLY A 213 -26.64 -1.53 9.39
C GLY A 213 -26.79 -1.32 7.88
N SER A 214 -27.28 -0.15 7.47
CA SER A 214 -27.26 0.24 6.07
C SER A 214 -25.81 0.41 5.57
N PRO A 215 -25.50 0.08 4.30
CA PRO A 215 -24.14 0.18 3.77
C PRO A 215 -23.55 1.58 3.97
N ALA A 216 -22.31 1.64 4.47
CA ALA A 216 -21.62 2.91 4.61
C ALA A 216 -21.35 3.56 3.25
N THR A 217 -21.52 4.88 3.17
CA THR A 217 -21.20 5.70 2.00
C THR A 217 -20.19 6.77 2.38
N GLU A 218 -19.65 7.50 1.40
CA GLU A 218 -18.71 8.60 1.66
C GLU A 218 -19.31 9.73 2.53
N THR A 219 -20.64 9.78 2.65
CA THR A 219 -21.36 10.77 3.47
C THR A 219 -21.77 10.24 4.84
N SER A 220 -21.47 8.98 5.17
CA SER A 220 -21.73 8.43 6.49
C SER A 220 -20.93 9.19 7.56
N THR A 221 -21.58 9.50 8.69
CA THR A 221 -20.95 10.27 9.77
C THR A 221 -21.13 9.61 11.13
N ALA A 222 -20.19 9.90 12.03
CA ALA A 222 -20.26 9.42 13.41
C ALA A 222 -21.43 10.03 14.20
N ASP A 223 -21.95 11.19 13.80
CA ASP A 223 -23.00 11.94 14.51
C ASP A 223 -24.42 11.63 14.02
N ALA A 224 -24.58 11.02 12.84
CA ALA A 224 -25.89 10.67 12.30
C ALA A 224 -26.47 9.39 12.94
N ALA A 225 -27.79 9.33 13.05
CA ALA A 225 -28.51 8.08 13.30
C ALA A 225 -28.70 7.33 11.97
N PRO A 226 -28.49 6.00 11.91
CA PRO A 226 -28.72 5.23 10.70
C PRO A 226 -30.20 5.30 10.30
N ALA A 227 -30.48 5.48 9.00
CA ALA A 227 -31.84 5.37 8.48
C ALA A 227 -32.33 3.92 8.64
N ALA A 228 -33.56 3.75 9.16
CA ALA A 228 -34.14 2.44 9.43
C ALA A 228 -34.22 1.59 8.15
N VAL A 229 -33.80 0.33 8.25
CA VAL A 229 -33.92 -0.66 7.16
C VAL A 229 -35.41 -1.06 7.07
N PRO A 230 -36.07 -0.98 5.90
CA PRO A 230 -37.42 -1.51 5.75
C PRO A 230 -37.42 -3.05 5.91
N PRO A 231 -38.45 -3.65 6.52
CA PRO A 231 -38.48 -5.08 6.80
C PRO A 231 -38.43 -5.92 5.51
N PRO A 232 -37.83 -7.13 5.55
CA PRO A 232 -37.74 -7.99 4.37
C PRO A 232 -39.13 -8.47 3.94
N PRO A 233 -39.46 -8.51 2.63
CA PRO A 233 -40.74 -9.06 2.18
C PRO A 233 -40.77 -10.57 2.36
N ALA A 234 -41.91 -11.10 2.83
CA ALA A 234 -42.18 -12.53 2.88
C ALA A 234 -42.17 -13.15 1.47
N GLY A 235 -41.66 -14.38 1.38
CA GLY A 235 -41.32 -15.06 0.12
C GLY A 235 -42.42 -15.07 -0.95
N GLY A 236 -42.01 -14.75 -2.18
CA GLY A 236 -42.80 -14.87 -3.40
C GLY A 236 -41.98 -15.54 -4.52
N PRO A 237 -42.66 -16.10 -5.55
CA PRO A 237 -42.06 -16.92 -6.61
C PRO A 237 -41.12 -16.11 -7.54
N PRO A 238 -40.25 -16.78 -8.34
CA PRO A 238 -39.11 -16.15 -9.03
C PRO A 238 -39.54 -15.06 -10.04
N PRO A 239 -38.67 -14.07 -10.29
CA PRO A 239 -39.04 -12.87 -11.04
C PRO A 239 -39.23 -13.15 -12.55
N PRO A 240 -40.24 -12.55 -13.20
CA PRO A 240 -40.41 -12.58 -14.65
C PRO A 240 -39.42 -11.62 -15.37
N PRO A 241 -39.19 -11.81 -16.68
CA PRO A 241 -38.18 -11.08 -17.45
C PRO A 241 -38.52 -9.59 -17.64
N PRO A 242 -37.50 -8.73 -17.86
CA PRO A 242 -37.67 -7.28 -17.87
C PRO A 242 -38.36 -6.76 -19.16
N PRO A 243 -39.33 -5.84 -19.06
CA PRO A 243 -39.91 -5.14 -20.20
C PRO A 243 -39.05 -3.95 -20.69
N PRO A 244 -39.22 -3.50 -21.95
CA PRO A 244 -38.37 -2.49 -22.58
C PRO A 244 -38.69 -1.05 -22.14
N ALA A 245 -37.69 -0.19 -22.25
CA ALA A 245 -37.71 1.22 -21.83
C ALA A 245 -38.57 2.12 -22.74
N PRO A 246 -39.26 3.14 -22.17
CA PRO A 246 -39.79 4.26 -22.94
C PRO A 246 -38.89 5.51 -22.90
N SER A 247 -38.90 6.22 -24.03
CA SER A 247 -38.19 7.46 -24.34
C SER A 247 -38.64 8.72 -23.58
N ALA A 248 -37.66 9.62 -23.46
CA ALA A 248 -37.64 11.05 -23.17
C ALA A 248 -38.95 11.86 -23.10
N LEU A 249 -38.97 12.84 -22.19
CA LEU A 249 -39.41 14.22 -22.46
C LEU A 249 -38.82 15.21 -21.43
N ALA A 250 -38.70 16.46 -21.87
CA ALA A 250 -37.84 17.53 -21.33
C ALA A 250 -38.46 18.38 -20.21
N ALA A 251 -37.61 19.06 -19.43
CA ALA A 251 -37.94 20.32 -18.75
C ALA A 251 -36.69 21.21 -18.57
N THR A 252 -36.90 22.51 -18.72
CA THR A 252 -35.94 23.63 -18.72
C THR A 252 -35.46 24.06 -17.31
N PRO A 253 -34.32 24.76 -17.18
CA PRO A 253 -33.68 25.07 -15.89
C PRO A 253 -34.10 26.42 -15.29
N ALA A 254 -34.16 26.50 -13.95
CA ALA A 254 -34.24 27.73 -13.17
C ALA A 254 -32.90 28.07 -12.48
N ALA A 255 -32.67 29.35 -12.24
CA ALA A 255 -31.40 30.03 -12.03
C ALA A 255 -30.63 29.71 -10.72
N ALA A 256 -29.30 29.80 -10.81
CA ALA A 256 -28.34 29.65 -9.71
C ALA A 256 -27.89 31.02 -9.13
N PRO A 257 -27.51 31.10 -7.83
CA PRO A 257 -26.84 32.27 -7.25
C PRO A 257 -25.33 32.29 -7.53
N ALA A 258 -24.70 33.46 -7.33
CA ALA A 258 -23.39 33.88 -7.82
C ALA A 258 -22.17 33.05 -7.34
N PRO A 259 -21.05 33.02 -8.11
CA PRO A 259 -19.94 32.09 -7.87
C PRO A 259 -18.91 32.58 -6.85
N SER A 260 -18.40 31.63 -6.06
CA SER A 260 -17.19 31.77 -5.23
C SER A 260 -15.90 31.70 -6.08
N ALA A 261 -14.77 32.08 -5.49
CA ALA A 261 -13.45 32.13 -6.13
C ALA A 261 -12.97 30.80 -6.77
N MET A 262 -13.60 29.66 -6.46
CA MET A 262 -13.29 28.36 -7.07
C MET A 262 -13.89 28.22 -8.49
N ALA A 263 -14.98 28.93 -8.79
CA ALA A 263 -15.61 28.91 -10.11
C ALA A 263 -14.83 29.71 -11.16
N GLN A 264 -14.00 30.69 -10.75
CA GLN A 264 -13.07 31.34 -11.67
C GLN A 264 -11.98 30.37 -12.16
N VAL A 265 -11.51 29.48 -11.29
CA VAL A 265 -10.46 28.49 -11.63
C VAL A 265 -10.99 27.45 -12.62
N LEU A 266 -12.27 27.05 -12.49
CA LEU A 266 -12.93 26.15 -13.45
C LEU A 266 -13.26 26.82 -14.79
N ASN A 267 -13.49 28.14 -14.79
CA ASN A 267 -13.72 28.89 -16.02
C ASN A 267 -12.41 29.16 -16.81
N ASP A 268 -11.26 29.20 -16.13
CA ASP A 268 -9.94 29.25 -16.77
C ASP A 268 -9.55 27.91 -17.41
N LEU A 269 -10.03 26.78 -16.87
CA LEU A 269 -9.83 25.46 -17.46
C LEU A 269 -10.63 25.27 -18.76
N ASN A 270 -11.80 25.89 -18.89
CA ASN A 270 -12.66 25.77 -20.08
C ASN A 270 -12.26 26.68 -21.25
N LYS A 271 -11.17 27.45 -21.16
CA LYS A 271 -10.67 28.32 -22.25
C LYS A 271 -9.89 27.59 -23.36
N GLY A 272 -9.70 26.27 -23.24
CA GLY A 272 -9.07 25.44 -24.27
C GLY A 272 -7.77 26.04 -24.82
N THR A 273 -7.62 26.09 -26.15
CA THR A 273 -6.40 26.58 -26.84
C THR A 273 -6.12 28.07 -26.65
N ALA A 274 -7.07 28.86 -26.11
CA ALA A 274 -6.89 30.29 -25.86
C ALA A 274 -5.99 30.59 -24.65
N ILE A 275 -5.65 29.59 -23.81
CA ILE A 275 -4.73 29.76 -22.67
C ILE A 275 -3.31 30.19 -23.11
N THR A 276 -2.97 29.99 -24.40
CA THR A 276 -1.69 30.38 -24.99
C THR A 276 -1.55 31.88 -25.28
N SER A 277 -2.64 32.65 -25.17
CA SER A 277 -2.63 34.10 -25.40
C SER A 277 -2.05 34.92 -24.25
N GLY A 278 -2.00 34.35 -23.03
CA GLY A 278 -1.39 34.97 -21.85
C GLY A 278 0.10 34.66 -21.65
N LEU A 279 0.68 33.78 -22.47
CA LEU A 279 2.11 33.45 -22.41
C LEU A 279 2.92 34.52 -23.15
N LYS A 280 3.94 35.06 -22.47
CA LYS A 280 4.85 36.07 -23.01
C LYS A 280 5.47 35.54 -24.32
N LYS A 281 5.12 36.14 -25.46
CA LYS A 281 5.62 35.68 -26.77
C LYS A 281 7.11 35.99 -26.89
N VAL A 282 7.89 34.96 -27.23
CA VAL A 282 9.32 35.06 -27.52
C VAL A 282 9.49 35.88 -28.80
N THR A 283 10.00 37.11 -28.68
CA THR A 283 10.27 38.00 -29.81
C THR A 283 11.42 37.45 -30.66
N ASN A 284 11.57 37.93 -31.90
CA ASN A 284 12.60 37.43 -32.82
C ASN A 284 14.02 37.63 -32.25
N ASP A 285 14.19 38.62 -31.38
CA ASP A 285 15.43 38.96 -30.68
C ASP A 285 15.86 37.86 -29.69
N MET A 286 14.93 37.01 -29.25
CA MET A 286 15.17 35.91 -28.32
C MET A 286 15.35 34.55 -29.04
N LYS A 287 15.27 34.53 -30.39
CA LYS A 287 15.44 33.32 -31.20
C LYS A 287 16.85 33.30 -31.79
N THR A 288 17.66 32.32 -31.41
CA THR A 288 19.05 32.12 -31.87
C THR A 288 19.22 32.03 -33.39
N HIS A 289 18.15 31.78 -34.15
CA HIS A 289 18.19 31.77 -35.62
C HIS A 289 17.80 33.10 -36.29
N LYS A 290 17.28 34.08 -35.53
CA LYS A 290 16.84 35.39 -36.03
C LYS A 290 17.54 36.58 -35.39
N ASN A 291 18.19 36.39 -34.23
CA ASN A 291 19.08 37.37 -33.63
C ASN A 291 20.56 36.96 -33.83
N PRO A 292 21.32 37.64 -34.73
CA PRO A 292 22.72 37.36 -34.98
C PRO A 292 23.63 37.56 -33.76
N ASP A 293 23.25 38.43 -32.81
CA ASP A 293 24.07 38.71 -31.63
C ASP A 293 24.09 37.55 -30.63
N LEU A 294 23.02 36.74 -30.58
CA LEU A 294 22.99 35.51 -29.78
C LEU A 294 23.89 34.39 -30.33
N ARG A 295 24.37 34.51 -31.57
CA ARG A 295 25.31 33.54 -32.19
C ARG A 295 26.78 33.85 -31.90
N LYS A 296 27.09 35.03 -31.37
CA LYS A 296 28.48 35.49 -31.17
C LYS A 296 29.23 34.76 -30.05
N HIS A 297 28.57 33.94 -29.23
CA HIS A 297 29.20 33.18 -28.15
C HIS A 297 29.56 31.72 -28.48
N HIS A 298 29.28 31.24 -29.70
CA HIS A 298 29.77 29.92 -30.14
C HIS A 298 30.17 29.98 -31.62
N ALA A 299 31.38 30.47 -31.89
CA ALA A 299 32.03 30.26 -33.17
C ALA A 299 32.46 28.79 -33.28
N PRO A 300 32.04 28.03 -34.32
CA PRO A 300 32.59 26.71 -34.59
C PRO A 300 34.02 26.86 -35.10
N VAL A 301 34.98 26.24 -34.39
CA VAL A 301 36.36 26.12 -34.85
C VAL A 301 36.37 25.15 -36.05
N PRO A 302 37.05 25.45 -37.18
CA PRO A 302 37.04 24.57 -38.34
C PRO A 302 37.80 23.27 -38.05
N TYR A 303 37.15 22.13 -38.29
CA TYR A 303 37.72 20.79 -38.17
C TYR A 303 38.79 20.57 -39.26
N LYS A 304 40.06 20.53 -38.87
CA LYS A 304 41.12 19.93 -39.69
C LYS A 304 41.14 18.43 -39.44
N ALA A 305 40.88 17.65 -40.49
CA ALA A 305 41.00 16.19 -40.45
C ALA A 305 42.47 15.81 -40.16
N SER A 306 42.71 15.25 -38.97
CA SER A 306 43.96 14.62 -38.58
C SER A 306 43.69 13.13 -38.38
N ASN A 307 44.36 12.30 -39.18
CA ASN A 307 44.46 10.87 -38.95
C ASN A 307 45.15 10.61 -37.61
N SER A 308 44.36 10.40 -36.55
CA SER A 308 44.84 9.73 -35.34
C SER A 308 43.72 8.86 -34.79
N GLY A 309 44.01 7.57 -34.60
CA GLY A 309 43.05 6.54 -34.21
C GLY A 309 42.52 6.72 -32.79
N TYR A 310 41.48 7.54 -32.63
CA TYR A 310 40.77 7.69 -31.37
C TYR A 310 39.53 6.79 -31.34
N LYS A 311 39.58 5.69 -30.58
CA LYS A 311 38.39 4.92 -30.21
C LYS A 311 37.51 5.78 -29.28
N PRO A 312 36.18 5.83 -29.47
CA PRO A 312 35.31 6.63 -28.62
C PRO A 312 35.34 6.07 -27.19
N VAL A 313 35.92 6.83 -26.26
CA VAL A 313 35.76 6.58 -24.83
C VAL A 313 34.38 7.11 -24.46
N THR A 314 33.37 6.24 -24.55
CA THR A 314 32.14 6.42 -23.78
C THR A 314 32.53 6.45 -22.31
N LYS A 315 32.48 7.62 -21.67
CA LYS A 315 32.58 7.69 -20.21
C LYS A 315 31.41 6.89 -19.64
N ALA A 316 31.71 5.68 -19.18
CA ALA A 316 30.77 4.85 -18.45
C ALA A 316 30.23 5.66 -17.28
N LYS A 317 28.91 5.74 -17.16
CA LYS A 317 28.25 6.17 -15.93
C LYS A 317 28.90 5.38 -14.78
N PRO A 318 29.34 6.02 -13.68
CA PRO A 318 29.94 5.30 -12.57
C PRO A 318 28.97 4.20 -12.15
N ALA A 319 29.44 2.95 -12.17
CA ALA A 319 28.67 1.83 -11.71
C ALA A 319 28.23 2.13 -10.27
N ALA A 320 26.93 2.04 -10.00
CA ALA A 320 26.43 2.12 -8.63
C ALA A 320 27.20 1.08 -7.79
N ALA A 321 27.66 1.47 -6.60
CA ALA A 321 28.36 0.57 -5.70
C ALA A 321 27.51 -0.71 -5.50
N LYS A 322 28.08 -1.87 -5.87
CA LYS A 322 27.40 -3.15 -5.76
C LYS A 322 27.18 -3.46 -4.29
N LYS A 323 25.92 -3.65 -3.89
CA LYS A 323 25.57 -4.15 -2.56
C LYS A 323 26.01 -5.61 -2.47
N PRO A 324 26.35 -6.11 -1.26
CA PRO A 324 26.70 -7.51 -1.09
C PRO A 324 25.50 -8.42 -1.46
N PRO A 325 25.76 -9.62 -1.99
CA PRO A 325 24.72 -10.60 -2.25
C PRO A 325 24.05 -11.01 -0.94
N VAL A 326 22.73 -11.18 -0.98
CA VAL A 326 21.93 -11.63 0.16
C VAL A 326 21.17 -12.88 -0.28
N LEU A 327 21.21 -13.91 0.56
CA LEU A 327 20.31 -15.05 0.49
C LEU A 327 20.05 -15.48 1.93
N ARG A 328 18.88 -15.11 2.48
CA ARG A 328 18.48 -15.48 3.83
C ARG A 328 16.96 -15.42 4.01
N LEU A 329 16.48 -16.14 5.02
CA LEU A 329 15.11 -16.04 5.48
C LEU A 329 14.98 -14.88 6.48
N GLU A 330 14.11 -13.91 6.17
CA GLU A 330 13.73 -12.81 7.05
C GLU A 330 12.27 -12.98 7.48
N GLY A 331 12.06 -13.51 8.68
CA GLY A 331 10.73 -13.92 9.14
C GLY A 331 10.17 -15.03 8.25
N LYS A 332 9.16 -14.73 7.43
CA LYS A 332 8.59 -15.67 6.45
C LYS A 332 9.03 -15.40 5.00
N LYS A 333 9.88 -14.38 4.79
CA LYS A 333 10.26 -13.90 3.46
C LYS A 333 11.68 -14.33 3.15
N TRP A 334 11.87 -15.17 2.14
CA TRP A 334 13.19 -15.41 1.57
C TRP A 334 13.60 -14.18 0.77
N VAL A 335 14.74 -13.61 1.15
CA VAL A 335 15.32 -12.41 0.54
C VAL A 335 16.55 -12.85 -0.25
N VAL A 336 16.44 -12.78 -1.58
CA VAL A 336 17.52 -13.08 -2.53
C VAL A 336 17.86 -11.79 -3.26
N GLU A 337 18.95 -11.12 -2.89
CA GLU A 337 19.30 -9.82 -3.46
C GLU A 337 20.71 -9.75 -4.03
N ASN A 338 20.88 -8.90 -5.04
CA ASN A 338 22.17 -8.47 -5.58
C ASN A 338 23.09 -9.64 -5.99
N GLN A 339 22.51 -10.78 -6.37
CA GLN A 339 23.24 -11.93 -6.88
C GLN A 339 23.78 -11.61 -8.27
N GLU A 340 25.02 -12.02 -8.55
CA GLU A 340 25.65 -11.83 -9.85
C GLU A 340 26.36 -13.10 -10.29
N ASN A 341 26.06 -13.57 -11.50
CA ASN A 341 26.72 -14.75 -12.10
C ASN A 341 26.58 -16.03 -11.25
N ALA A 342 25.49 -16.16 -10.49
CA ALA A 342 25.25 -17.31 -9.61
C ALA A 342 24.26 -18.28 -10.29
N ALA A 343 24.79 -19.33 -10.92
CA ALA A 343 24.00 -20.24 -11.77
C ALA A 343 23.33 -21.39 -11.01
N ASP A 344 23.55 -21.52 -9.71
CA ASP A 344 23.14 -22.66 -8.88
C ASP A 344 22.53 -22.23 -7.54
N LEU A 345 21.90 -21.05 -7.48
CA LEU A 345 21.24 -20.59 -6.27
C LEU A 345 20.07 -21.53 -5.94
N LYS A 346 20.04 -22.00 -4.69
CA LYS A 346 18.99 -22.86 -4.18
C LYS A 346 18.46 -22.32 -2.87
N ILE A 347 17.16 -22.39 -2.70
CA ILE A 347 16.52 -22.21 -1.40
C ILE A 347 16.02 -23.58 -0.95
N GLU A 348 16.62 -24.09 0.11
CA GLU A 348 16.26 -25.35 0.75
C GLU A 348 15.43 -25.09 2.00
N ASN A 349 14.68 -26.09 2.47
CA ASN A 349 13.84 -26.03 3.66
C ASN A 349 12.81 -24.88 3.63
N VAL A 350 12.11 -24.71 2.51
CA VAL A 350 11.00 -23.75 2.42
C VAL A 350 9.69 -24.39 2.90
N GLU A 351 8.81 -23.58 3.48
CA GLU A 351 7.48 -23.97 3.93
C GLU A 351 6.42 -23.27 3.08
N MET A 352 5.24 -23.85 2.98
CA MET A 352 4.16 -23.37 2.09
C MET A 352 3.73 -21.92 2.37
N PHE A 353 3.91 -21.39 3.59
CA PHE A 353 3.58 -20.00 3.91
C PHE A 353 4.70 -19.00 3.59
N HIS A 354 5.90 -19.48 3.23
CA HIS A 354 7.02 -18.63 2.87
C HIS A 354 6.74 -17.87 1.57
N THR A 355 7.25 -16.65 1.49
CA THR A 355 7.24 -15.84 0.25
C THR A 355 8.66 -15.58 -0.19
N VAL A 356 8.93 -15.54 -1.48
CA VAL A 356 10.29 -15.37 -2.01
C VAL A 356 10.38 -14.05 -2.77
N TYR A 357 11.39 -13.25 -2.47
CA TYR A 357 11.63 -11.96 -3.08
C TYR A 357 13.03 -11.91 -3.66
N VAL A 358 13.09 -11.83 -4.98
CA VAL A 358 14.31 -11.86 -5.77
C VAL A 358 14.54 -10.45 -6.31
N TYR A 359 15.55 -9.76 -5.81
CA TYR A 359 15.78 -8.35 -6.11
C TYR A 359 17.15 -8.10 -6.72
N ARG A 360 17.20 -7.38 -7.85
CA ARG A 360 18.47 -6.95 -8.49
C ARG A 360 19.46 -8.10 -8.73
N CYS A 361 18.98 -9.29 -9.01
CA CYS A 361 19.83 -10.42 -9.39
C CYS A 361 20.15 -10.32 -10.89
N ASN A 362 21.38 -10.64 -11.27
CA ASN A 362 21.86 -10.54 -12.64
C ASN A 362 22.58 -11.82 -13.08
N ASN A 363 22.25 -12.32 -14.26
CA ASN A 363 22.89 -13.50 -14.86
C ASN A 363 22.94 -14.69 -13.89
N SER A 364 21.81 -15.01 -13.27
CA SER A 364 21.74 -15.97 -12.15
C SER A 364 20.55 -16.91 -12.33
N VAL A 365 20.61 -18.09 -11.73
CA VAL A 365 19.52 -19.07 -11.74
C VAL A 365 19.17 -19.44 -10.31
N LEU A 366 17.89 -19.30 -9.96
CA LEU A 366 17.33 -19.63 -8.65
C LEU A 366 16.40 -20.83 -8.78
N THR A 367 16.64 -21.84 -7.95
CA THR A 367 15.81 -23.05 -7.86
C THR A 367 15.13 -23.16 -6.48
N ILE A 368 13.84 -23.47 -6.48
CA ILE A 368 13.01 -23.61 -5.27
C ILE A 368 12.24 -24.93 -5.36
N ASN A 369 12.69 -25.95 -4.64
CA ASN A 369 12.25 -27.34 -4.83
C ASN A 369 10.95 -27.71 -4.10
N GLU A 370 10.35 -26.80 -3.35
CA GLU A 370 9.14 -27.07 -2.58
C GLU A 370 8.10 -25.96 -2.82
N LYS A 371 6.85 -26.23 -2.45
CA LYS A 371 5.75 -25.28 -2.62
C LYS A 371 5.92 -24.09 -1.67
N VAL A 372 5.77 -22.87 -2.21
CA VAL A 372 5.79 -21.61 -1.44
C VAL A 372 4.49 -20.83 -1.64
N ASN A 373 4.27 -19.77 -0.86
CA ASN A 373 3.05 -18.98 -0.97
C ASN A 373 3.07 -18.14 -2.25
N SER A 374 4.13 -17.35 -2.45
CA SER A 374 4.29 -16.46 -3.61
C SER A 374 5.75 -16.17 -3.91
N ILE A 375 6.03 -15.77 -5.15
CA ILE A 375 7.38 -15.40 -5.60
C ILE A 375 7.30 -14.06 -6.34
N VAL A 376 8.24 -13.16 -6.06
CA VAL A 376 8.37 -11.87 -6.74
C VAL A 376 9.78 -11.72 -7.27
N LEU A 377 9.92 -11.46 -8.57
CA LEU A 377 11.16 -10.99 -9.19
C LEU A 377 11.03 -9.48 -9.42
N ASP A 378 11.92 -8.70 -8.83
CA ASP A 378 11.98 -7.25 -9.02
C ASP A 378 13.38 -6.83 -9.50
N SER A 379 13.44 -6.06 -10.58
CA SER A 379 14.66 -5.41 -11.04
C SER A 379 15.77 -6.40 -11.42
N CYS A 380 15.40 -7.63 -11.78
CA CYS A 380 16.32 -8.70 -12.15
C CYS A 380 16.62 -8.70 -13.65
N LYS A 381 17.83 -9.14 -14.03
CA LYS A 381 18.26 -9.20 -15.43
C LYS A 381 18.89 -10.55 -15.77
N LYS A 382 18.51 -11.19 -16.88
CA LYS A 382 19.06 -12.50 -17.26
C LYS A 382 18.94 -13.53 -16.12
N VAL A 383 17.77 -13.57 -15.48
CA VAL A 383 17.51 -14.48 -14.36
C VAL A 383 16.60 -15.62 -14.79
N GLY A 384 17.01 -16.84 -14.46
CA GLY A 384 16.15 -18.02 -14.51
C GLY A 384 15.57 -18.30 -13.13
N LEU A 385 14.26 -18.47 -13.03
CA LEU A 385 13.58 -18.97 -11.85
C LEU A 385 12.98 -20.33 -12.18
N VAL A 386 13.31 -21.35 -11.40
CA VAL A 386 12.68 -22.67 -11.44
C VAL A 386 12.06 -22.94 -10.08
N PHE A 387 10.78 -23.30 -10.04
CA PHE A 387 10.09 -23.58 -8.79
C PHE A 387 9.03 -24.66 -8.93
N THR A 388 8.78 -25.39 -7.84
CA THR A 388 7.79 -26.47 -7.84
C THR A 388 6.37 -25.95 -7.96
N SER A 389 5.89 -25.15 -7.01
CA SER A 389 4.52 -24.63 -7.04
C SER A 389 4.38 -23.37 -6.18
N VAL A 390 3.36 -22.57 -6.47
CA VAL A 390 2.95 -21.41 -5.66
C VAL A 390 1.49 -21.53 -5.23
N VAL A 391 1.15 -20.99 -4.05
CA VAL A 391 -0.24 -20.92 -3.59
C VAL A 391 -0.99 -19.76 -4.25
N SER A 392 -0.36 -18.59 -4.39
CA SER A 392 -0.99 -17.41 -4.98
C SER A 392 -0.56 -17.17 -6.42
N GLY A 393 0.74 -16.98 -6.67
CA GLY A 393 1.23 -16.59 -7.98
C GLY A 393 2.66 -16.08 -7.99
N VAL A 394 3.10 -15.71 -9.19
CA VAL A 394 4.42 -15.14 -9.45
C VAL A 394 4.27 -13.73 -10.01
N GLU A 395 5.03 -12.78 -9.47
CA GLU A 395 5.09 -11.41 -9.99
C GLU A 395 6.47 -11.13 -10.58
N VAL A 396 6.51 -10.59 -11.80
CA VAL A 396 7.72 -10.22 -12.51
C VAL A 396 7.65 -8.73 -12.79
N ILE A 397 8.46 -7.94 -12.07
CA ILE A 397 8.37 -6.49 -12.00
C ILE A 397 9.70 -5.86 -12.40
N ASN A 398 9.68 -4.91 -13.34
CA ASN A 398 10.87 -4.13 -13.69
C ASN A 398 12.08 -4.99 -14.14
N CYS A 399 11.82 -6.16 -14.74
CA CYS A 399 12.83 -7.15 -15.10
C CYS A 399 13.27 -7.04 -16.56
N GLN A 400 14.37 -7.72 -16.90
CA GLN A 400 14.84 -7.82 -18.30
C GLN A 400 15.39 -9.21 -18.63
N SER A 401 14.94 -9.79 -19.73
CA SER A 401 15.39 -11.11 -20.22
C SER A 401 15.31 -12.21 -19.15
N VAL A 402 14.16 -12.37 -18.51
CA VAL A 402 13.95 -13.36 -17.45
C VAL A 402 13.19 -14.59 -17.95
N LYS A 403 13.43 -15.72 -17.30
CA LYS A 403 12.73 -16.98 -17.55
C LYS A 403 12.12 -17.48 -16.26
N VAL A 404 10.85 -17.84 -16.28
CA VAL A 404 10.10 -18.35 -15.11
C VAL A 404 9.57 -19.72 -15.48
N GLN A 405 9.96 -20.76 -14.76
CA GLN A 405 9.54 -22.13 -15.01
C GLN A 405 8.85 -22.72 -13.79
N CYS A 406 7.57 -23.05 -13.96
CA CYS A 406 6.80 -23.77 -12.96
C CYS A 406 6.85 -25.28 -13.26
N GLN A 407 7.05 -26.10 -12.24
CA GLN A 407 7.04 -27.58 -12.37
C GLN A 407 5.71 -28.22 -11.93
N GLY A 408 4.82 -27.45 -11.30
CA GLY A 408 3.53 -27.89 -10.76
C GLY A 408 2.51 -26.76 -10.84
N GLN A 409 1.77 -26.47 -9.76
CA GLN A 409 0.69 -25.50 -9.80
C GLN A 409 1.15 -24.04 -9.65
N MET A 410 0.67 -23.17 -10.55
CA MET A 410 0.77 -21.71 -10.48
C MET A 410 -0.56 -21.09 -10.93
N PRO A 411 -1.37 -20.50 -10.03
CA PRO A 411 -2.68 -19.95 -10.39
C PRO A 411 -2.61 -18.68 -11.24
N THR A 412 -1.64 -17.81 -10.99
CA THR A 412 -1.51 -16.52 -11.67
C THR A 412 -0.04 -16.15 -11.86
N VAL A 413 0.25 -15.52 -13.00
CA VAL A 413 1.50 -14.79 -13.25
C VAL A 413 1.19 -13.35 -13.65
N SER A 414 1.85 -12.39 -12.99
CA SER A 414 1.75 -10.96 -13.31
C SER A 414 3.08 -10.45 -13.84
N ILE A 415 3.07 -9.80 -15.00
CA ILE A 415 4.26 -9.25 -15.67
C ILE A 415 4.07 -7.74 -15.81
N ASP A 416 4.77 -6.96 -14.99
CA ASP A 416 4.71 -5.50 -14.99
C ASP A 416 6.07 -4.89 -15.32
N LYS A 417 6.07 -3.91 -16.24
CA LYS A 417 7.25 -3.11 -16.59
C LYS A 417 8.48 -3.96 -16.95
N THR A 418 8.29 -5.09 -17.60
CA THR A 418 9.34 -6.08 -17.88
C THR A 418 9.57 -6.22 -19.38
N ASP A 419 10.83 -6.36 -19.78
CA ASP A 419 11.26 -6.44 -21.18
C ASP A 419 11.98 -7.76 -21.44
N GLY A 420 11.31 -8.69 -22.14
CA GLY A 420 11.79 -10.06 -22.33
C GLY A 420 11.46 -10.94 -21.14
N CYS A 421 10.33 -11.65 -21.20
CA CYS A 421 9.89 -12.59 -20.18
C CYS A 421 9.32 -13.85 -20.83
N ILE A 422 9.91 -15.02 -20.54
CA ILE A 422 9.36 -16.31 -20.97
C ILE A 422 8.85 -17.07 -19.75
N VAL A 423 7.57 -17.44 -19.76
CA VAL A 423 6.94 -18.22 -18.69
C VAL A 423 6.67 -19.63 -19.19
N TYR A 424 7.33 -20.62 -18.61
CA TYR A 424 7.12 -22.05 -18.87
C TYR A 424 6.08 -22.58 -17.89
N LEU A 425 4.93 -22.98 -18.43
CA LEU A 425 3.86 -23.63 -17.67
C LEU A 425 4.18 -25.12 -17.46
N SER A 426 3.56 -25.71 -16.44
CA SER A 426 3.50 -27.15 -16.27
C SER A 426 2.14 -27.67 -16.78
N ASN A 427 2.02 -28.99 -16.94
CA ASN A 427 0.74 -29.65 -17.21
C ASN A 427 -0.31 -29.40 -16.12
N GLU A 428 0.11 -29.03 -14.90
CA GLU A 428 -0.77 -28.76 -13.75
C GLU A 428 -1.21 -27.29 -13.66
N CYS A 429 -0.69 -26.40 -14.49
CA CYS A 429 -1.00 -24.96 -14.45
C CYS A 429 -1.40 -24.37 -15.81
N LEU A 430 -2.04 -25.17 -16.67
CA LEU A 430 -2.57 -24.72 -17.96
C LEU A 430 -3.71 -23.69 -17.82
N ASN A 431 -4.35 -23.63 -16.65
CA ASN A 431 -5.37 -22.64 -16.30
C ASN A 431 -4.81 -21.38 -15.62
N CYS A 432 -3.49 -21.16 -15.69
CA CYS A 432 -2.85 -19.99 -15.10
C CYS A 432 -3.40 -18.69 -15.72
N GLU A 433 -3.84 -17.76 -14.88
CA GLU A 433 -4.18 -16.41 -15.32
C GLU A 433 -2.91 -15.60 -15.58
N ILE A 434 -2.84 -14.93 -16.73
CA ILE A 434 -1.68 -14.12 -17.12
C ILE A 434 -2.13 -12.67 -17.17
N VAL A 435 -1.56 -11.85 -16.29
CA VAL A 435 -1.84 -10.41 -16.21
C VAL A 435 -0.60 -9.65 -16.66
N THR A 436 -0.74 -8.71 -17.59
CA THR A 436 0.40 -7.94 -18.11
C THR A 436 0.14 -6.44 -18.05
N ALA A 437 1.19 -5.67 -17.79
CA ALA A 437 1.17 -4.22 -17.79
C ALA A 437 2.52 -3.67 -18.24
N LYS A 438 2.54 -2.72 -19.17
CA LYS A 438 3.74 -1.97 -19.60
C LYS A 438 4.96 -2.87 -19.90
N SER A 439 4.74 -4.06 -20.45
CA SER A 439 5.76 -5.07 -20.68
C SER A 439 5.83 -5.43 -22.16
N SER A 440 7.00 -5.87 -22.61
CA SER A 440 7.31 -6.21 -24.01
C SER A 440 8.04 -7.55 -24.10
N GLU A 441 7.99 -8.19 -25.28
CA GLU A 441 8.68 -9.46 -25.55
C GLU A 441 8.28 -10.56 -24.55
N MET A 442 6.97 -10.74 -24.36
CA MET A 442 6.40 -11.70 -23.41
C MET A 442 5.90 -12.95 -24.12
N ASN A 443 6.40 -14.11 -23.71
CA ASN A 443 6.03 -15.39 -24.31
C ASN A 443 5.63 -16.40 -23.23
N ILE A 444 4.62 -17.21 -23.54
CA ILE A 444 4.17 -18.32 -22.70
C ILE A 444 4.53 -19.62 -23.40
N SER A 445 5.33 -20.43 -22.73
CA SER A 445 5.71 -21.75 -23.19
C SER A 445 4.80 -22.80 -22.56
N VAL A 446 3.97 -23.45 -23.39
CA VAL A 446 3.02 -24.48 -22.98
C VAL A 446 3.64 -25.86 -23.26
N PRO A 447 3.66 -26.78 -22.28
CA PRO A 447 4.26 -28.10 -22.48
C PRO A 447 3.43 -28.97 -23.44
N ARG A 448 4.13 -29.75 -24.26
CA ARG A 448 3.57 -30.82 -25.10
C ARG A 448 3.71 -32.19 -24.40
N GLU A 449 3.03 -33.20 -24.95
CA GLU A 449 3.10 -34.58 -24.45
C GLU A 449 4.49 -35.23 -24.60
N ASP A 450 5.29 -34.79 -25.58
CA ASP A 450 6.65 -35.28 -25.85
C ASP A 450 7.73 -34.65 -24.95
N GLY A 451 7.35 -33.69 -24.09
CA GLY A 451 8.25 -32.97 -23.20
C GLY A 451 8.86 -31.69 -23.78
N ASP A 452 8.57 -31.37 -25.05
CA ASP A 452 8.92 -30.07 -25.64
C ASP A 452 7.87 -29.00 -25.28
N PHE A 453 8.12 -27.74 -25.69
CA PHE A 453 7.23 -26.61 -25.43
C PHE A 453 6.82 -25.89 -26.71
N ASP A 454 5.55 -25.52 -26.79
CA ASP A 454 5.04 -24.55 -27.74
C ASP A 454 5.10 -23.15 -27.16
N GLU A 455 5.68 -22.20 -27.89
CA GLU A 455 5.84 -20.83 -27.41
C GLU A 455 4.83 -19.89 -28.07
N PHE A 456 4.03 -19.21 -27.25
CA PHE A 456 2.97 -18.31 -27.69
C PHE A 456 3.26 -16.88 -27.22
N PRO A 457 3.34 -15.89 -28.13
CA PRO A 457 3.51 -14.50 -27.74
C PRO A 457 2.24 -13.96 -27.08
N ILE A 458 2.40 -13.15 -26.02
CA ILE A 458 1.31 -12.37 -25.44
C ILE A 458 1.12 -11.10 -26.26
N VAL A 459 -0.14 -10.77 -26.53
CA VAL A 459 -0.50 -9.54 -27.24
C VAL A 459 -0.03 -8.31 -26.46
N GLU A 460 0.82 -7.52 -27.10
CA GLU A 460 1.36 -6.27 -26.56
C GLU A 460 0.88 -5.03 -27.33
N GLN A 461 0.34 -5.21 -28.55
CA GLN A 461 -0.22 -4.13 -29.35
C GLN A 461 -1.74 -4.07 -29.19
N PHE A 462 -2.25 -2.90 -28.82
CA PHE A 462 -3.67 -2.66 -28.64
C PHE A 462 -4.17 -1.63 -29.65
N ARG A 463 -5.16 -2.02 -30.45
CA ARG A 463 -5.90 -1.11 -31.31
C ARG A 463 -7.08 -0.54 -30.54
N THR A 464 -7.12 0.78 -30.40
CA THR A 464 -8.23 1.49 -29.74
C THR A 464 -8.95 2.38 -30.74
N ILE A 465 -10.28 2.23 -30.83
CA ILE A 465 -11.12 2.95 -31.81
C ILE A 465 -12.31 3.55 -31.09
N TRP A 466 -12.63 4.79 -31.42
CA TRP A 466 -13.88 5.41 -30.98
C TRP A 466 -15.08 4.75 -31.66
N ASN A 467 -16.01 4.21 -30.89
CA ASN A 467 -17.30 3.72 -31.39
C ASN A 467 -18.34 4.84 -31.28
N PRO A 468 -18.81 5.44 -32.39
CA PRO A 468 -19.75 6.55 -32.37
C PRO A 468 -21.14 6.14 -31.84
N ASP A 469 -21.57 4.90 -32.09
CA ASP A 469 -22.89 4.41 -31.69
C ASP A 469 -22.96 4.18 -30.17
N LYS A 470 -21.91 3.58 -29.60
CA LYS A 470 -21.80 3.30 -28.17
C LYS A 470 -21.21 4.47 -27.37
N LYS A 471 -20.74 5.53 -28.05
CA LYS A 471 -20.05 6.69 -27.47
C LYS A 471 -18.94 6.29 -26.48
N THR A 472 -18.18 5.26 -26.84
CA THR A 472 -17.10 4.72 -26.00
C THR A 472 -15.94 4.25 -26.86
N PHE A 473 -14.76 4.11 -26.27
CA PHE A 473 -13.64 3.45 -26.93
C PHE A 473 -13.77 1.94 -26.83
N ILE A 474 -13.44 1.25 -27.93
CA ILE A 474 -13.28 -0.20 -27.96
C ILE A 474 -11.80 -0.48 -28.19
N THR A 475 -11.22 -1.27 -27.30
CA THR A 475 -9.82 -1.70 -27.38
C THR A 475 -9.77 -3.19 -27.68
N THR A 476 -9.02 -3.57 -28.70
CA THR A 476 -8.78 -4.96 -29.09
C THR A 476 -7.29 -5.22 -29.15
N GLY A 477 -6.85 -6.38 -28.67
CA GLY A 477 -5.51 -6.87 -28.94
C GLY A 477 -5.32 -7.11 -30.43
N THR A 478 -4.16 -6.75 -30.97
CA THR A 478 -3.76 -7.05 -32.35
C THR A 478 -2.43 -7.78 -32.33
N GLU A 479 -2.34 -8.88 -33.06
CA GLU A 479 -1.05 -9.52 -33.34
C GLU A 479 -0.21 -8.59 -34.20
N SER A 480 1.09 -8.49 -33.90
CA SER A 480 2.05 -7.74 -34.71
C SER A 480 2.07 -8.33 -36.12
N ILE A 481 1.78 -7.50 -37.14
CA ILE A 481 1.87 -7.86 -38.57
C ILE A 481 3.33 -8.08 -38.95
#